data_AF-A0A1E7WG37-F1
#
_entry.id   AF-A0A1E7WG37-F1
#
_cell.length_a   1.000
_cell.length_b   1.000
_cell.length_c   1.000
_cell.angle_alpha   90.00
_cell.angle_beta   90.00
_cell.angle_gamma   90.00
#
_symmetry.space_group_name_H-M   'P 1'
#
loop_
_entity.id
_entity.type
_entity.pdbx_description
1 polymer ?
#
loop_
_entity_poly.entity_id
_entity_poly.type
_entity_poly.pdbx_seq_one_letter_code
_entity_poly.pdbx_strand_id
1 'polypeptide(L)'
;MPLPINDAIIAAVAKLINDSKSPTGHREPTHSEIDFYVGRAGLSHSDPAKQGAVGKAKRVRTILSQALSDNEAAGSKLIKALISKVRSCGGFRETSSNYVGREAIENLAAAFDVEGFALSADGTVGPKVLGALQGAEMTAALRAYAARAQRGA
;
A
#
# COMPACT_ATOMS: atom_id res chain seq x y z
N MET A 1 -5.30 -2.61 13.26
CA MET A 1 -6.01 -3.22 12.11
C MET A 1 -5.00 -3.55 11.01
N PRO A 2 -4.92 -4.82 10.57
CA PRO A 2 -4.16 -5.21 9.39
C PRO A 2 -4.86 -4.70 8.12
N LEU A 3 -4.06 -4.18 7.19
CA LEU A 3 -4.51 -3.90 5.82
C LEU A 3 -4.41 -5.16 4.97
N PRO A 4 -5.32 -5.36 4.00
CA PRO A 4 -5.27 -6.49 3.08
C PRO A 4 -4.01 -6.40 2.21
N ILE A 5 -3.53 -7.56 1.78
CA ILE A 5 -2.43 -7.70 0.83
C ILE A 5 -2.86 -8.68 -0.28
N ASN A 6 -2.70 -8.24 -1.52
CA ASN A 6 -2.92 -9.01 -2.74
C ASN A 6 -2.13 -8.33 -3.88
N ASP A 7 -2.05 -8.96 -5.05
CA ASP A 7 -1.28 -8.42 -6.17
C ASP A 7 -1.73 -7.02 -6.63
N ALA A 8 -3.04 -6.73 -6.58
CA ALA A 8 -3.58 -5.43 -6.96
C ALA A 8 -3.13 -4.32 -6.01
N ILE A 9 -3.19 -4.56 -4.70
CA ILE A 9 -2.72 -3.63 -3.66
C ILE A 9 -1.21 -3.47 -3.75
N ILE A 10 -0.46 -4.55 -3.97
CA ILE A 10 0.99 -4.50 -4.14
C ILE A 10 1.36 -3.61 -5.33
N ALA A 11 0.71 -3.81 -6.47
CA ALA A 11 0.95 -3.02 -7.67
C ALA A 11 0.59 -1.54 -7.46
N ALA A 12 -0.54 -1.25 -6.80
CA ALA A 12 -0.97 0.11 -6.52
C ALA A 12 -0.05 0.83 -5.52
N VAL A 13 0.38 0.16 -4.45
CA VAL A 13 1.35 0.70 -3.49
C VAL A 13 2.71 0.94 -4.16
N ALA A 14 3.18 0.02 -5.01
CA ALA A 14 4.42 0.22 -5.76
C ALA A 14 4.35 1.45 -6.68
N LYS A 15 3.20 1.69 -7.35
CA LYS A 15 2.96 2.90 -8.14
C LYS A 15 2.95 4.17 -7.29
N LEU A 16 2.38 4.12 -6.08
CA LEU A 16 2.34 5.24 -5.14
C LEU A 16 3.75 5.75 -4.78
N ILE A 17 4.71 4.83 -4.67
CA ILE A 17 6.10 5.10 -4.29
C ILE A 17 6.98 5.47 -5.50
N ASN A 18 6.49 5.25 -6.72
CA ASN A 18 7.23 5.56 -7.93
C ASN A 18 7.44 7.08 -8.08
N ASP A 19 8.68 7.51 -8.31
CA ASP A 19 9.08 8.90 -8.51
C ASP A 19 9.43 9.23 -9.96
N SER A 20 9.37 8.26 -10.87
CA SER A 20 9.79 8.41 -12.27
C SER A 20 9.00 9.47 -13.07
N LYS A 21 7.90 10.01 -12.52
CA LYS A 21 7.08 11.07 -13.13
C LYS A 21 7.08 12.37 -12.30
N SER A 22 7.97 12.51 -11.30
CA SER A 22 8.00 13.72 -10.47
C SER A 22 8.62 14.89 -11.24
N PRO A 23 7.93 16.03 -11.41
CA PRO A 23 8.46 17.19 -12.13
C PRO A 23 9.71 17.80 -11.46
N THR A 24 9.89 17.59 -10.16
CA THR A 24 11.06 18.04 -9.38
C THR A 24 12.20 17.02 -9.35
N GLY A 25 12.02 15.82 -9.93
CA GLY A 25 12.99 14.73 -9.90
C GLY A 25 13.18 14.04 -8.53
N HIS A 26 12.60 14.58 -7.46
CA HIS A 26 12.69 14.01 -6.11
C HIS A 26 11.29 13.89 -5.49
N ARG A 27 10.98 12.70 -4.95
CA ARG A 27 9.77 12.44 -4.18
C ARG A 27 10.07 11.48 -3.02
N GLU A 28 9.58 11.81 -1.84
CA GLU A 28 9.57 10.92 -0.69
C GLU A 28 8.47 9.84 -0.84
N PRO A 29 8.71 8.61 -0.37
CA PRO A 29 9.90 8.21 0.39
C PRO A 29 11.16 8.00 -0.45
N THR A 30 12.32 8.20 0.19
CA THR A 30 13.64 7.88 -0.37
C THR A 30 13.96 6.38 -0.24
N HIS A 31 15.06 5.93 -0.84
CA HIS A 31 15.55 4.56 -0.62
C HIS A 31 15.81 4.27 0.87
N SER A 32 16.47 5.19 1.59
CA SER A 32 16.79 5.00 3.02
C SER A 32 15.54 4.95 3.90
N GLU A 33 14.48 5.65 3.53
CA GLU A 33 13.20 5.57 4.24
C GLU A 33 12.49 4.23 3.98
N ILE A 34 12.56 3.73 2.74
CA ILE A 34 12.08 2.38 2.43
C ILE A 34 12.87 1.35 3.24
N ASP A 35 14.20 1.47 3.33
CA ASP A 35 15.05 0.61 4.18
C ASP A 35 14.55 0.58 5.62
N PHE A 36 14.31 1.76 6.20
CA PHE A 36 13.83 1.89 7.58
C PHE A 36 12.49 1.15 7.79
N TYR A 37 11.51 1.35 6.91
CA TYR A 37 10.20 0.71 7.06
C TYR A 37 10.23 -0.79 6.76
N VAL A 38 11.05 -1.23 5.82
CA VAL A 38 11.29 -2.66 5.52
C VAL A 38 11.91 -3.36 6.73
N GLY A 39 12.94 -2.76 7.34
CA GLY A 39 13.56 -3.26 8.57
C GLY A 39 12.58 -3.32 9.73
N ARG A 40 11.81 -2.25 9.94
CA ARG A 40 10.77 -2.21 10.98
C ARG A 40 9.68 -3.27 10.78
N ALA A 41 9.39 -3.65 9.54
CA ALA A 41 8.44 -4.72 9.22
C ALA A 41 9.04 -6.13 9.34
N GLY A 42 10.36 -6.27 9.52
CA GLY A 42 11.05 -7.56 9.57
C GLY A 42 11.30 -8.18 8.18
N LEU A 43 11.23 -7.38 7.10
CA LEU A 43 11.28 -7.86 5.72
C LEU A 43 12.62 -7.60 5.03
N SER A 44 13.67 -7.24 5.76
CA SER A 44 14.98 -6.91 5.19
C SER A 44 15.65 -8.07 4.45
N HIS A 45 15.25 -9.33 4.71
CA HIS A 45 15.78 -10.49 3.99
C HIS A 45 15.24 -10.57 2.55
N SER A 46 14.04 -10.02 2.31
CA SER A 46 13.37 -9.96 1.02
C SER A 46 13.81 -8.80 0.12
N ASP A 47 14.74 -7.96 0.59
CA ASP A 47 15.05 -6.70 -0.05
C ASP A 47 16.07 -6.86 -1.19
N PRO A 48 15.67 -6.65 -2.45
CA PRO A 48 16.56 -6.82 -3.59
C PRO A 48 17.63 -5.73 -3.68
N ALA A 49 17.51 -4.63 -2.94
CA ALA A 49 18.54 -3.58 -2.92
C ALA A 49 19.89 -4.08 -2.37
N LYS A 50 19.88 -5.18 -1.61
CA LYS A 50 21.10 -5.86 -1.14
C LYS A 50 21.88 -6.55 -2.27
N GLN A 51 21.24 -6.78 -3.41
CA GLN A 51 21.83 -7.47 -4.57
C GLN A 51 22.23 -6.51 -5.69
N GLY A 52 21.96 -5.21 -5.55
CA GLY A 52 22.31 -4.18 -6.53
C GLY A 52 21.31 -3.01 -6.54
N ALA A 53 21.56 -2.04 -7.43
CA ALA A 53 20.69 -0.88 -7.59
C ALA A 53 19.33 -1.29 -8.17
N VAL A 54 18.25 -0.97 -7.47
CA VAL A 54 16.86 -1.28 -7.87
C VAL A 54 15.99 -0.06 -7.62
N GLY A 55 15.17 0.34 -8.59
CA GLY A 55 14.24 1.46 -8.41
C GLY A 55 13.18 1.20 -7.34
N LYS A 56 12.71 2.27 -6.67
CA LYS A 56 11.82 2.17 -5.49
C LYS A 56 10.56 1.33 -5.72
N ALA A 57 9.86 1.54 -6.84
CA ALA A 57 8.63 0.81 -7.16
C ALA A 57 8.90 -0.71 -7.32
N LYS A 58 9.96 -1.07 -8.06
CA LYS A 58 10.36 -2.47 -8.24
C LYS A 58 10.75 -3.11 -6.91
N ARG A 59 11.52 -2.39 -6.09
CA ARG A 59 11.93 -2.81 -4.75
C ARG A 59 10.73 -3.12 -3.85
N VAL A 60 9.79 -2.18 -3.71
CA VAL A 60 8.57 -2.35 -2.88
C VAL A 60 7.72 -3.51 -3.39
N ARG A 61 7.54 -3.64 -4.71
CA ARG A 61 6.80 -4.75 -5.31
C ARG A 61 7.40 -6.10 -4.94
N THR A 62 8.71 -6.28 -5.13
CA THR A 62 9.40 -7.54 -4.82
C THR A 62 9.25 -7.93 -3.36
N ILE A 63 9.48 -6.99 -2.43
CA ILE A 63 9.38 -7.24 -0.99
C ILE A 63 7.96 -7.65 -0.60
N LEU A 64 6.95 -6.92 -1.08
CA LEU A 64 5.57 -7.23 -0.74
C LEU A 64 5.07 -8.52 -1.41
N SER A 65 5.52 -8.85 -2.61
CA SER A 65 5.18 -10.13 -3.26
C SER A 65 5.76 -11.32 -2.49
N GLN A 66 6.97 -11.22 -1.94
CA GLN A 66 7.51 -12.24 -1.06
C GLN A 66 6.74 -12.28 0.27
N ALA A 67 6.46 -11.13 0.87
CA ALA A 67 5.68 -11.07 2.11
C ALA A 67 4.27 -11.65 1.94
N LEU A 68 3.62 -11.52 0.78
CA LEU A 68 2.33 -12.16 0.49
C LEU A 68 2.42 -13.70 0.59
N SER A 69 3.55 -14.29 0.23
CA SER A 69 3.74 -15.76 0.29
C SER A 69 4.20 -16.24 1.67
N ASP A 70 5.09 -15.47 2.30
CA ASP A 70 5.83 -15.95 3.47
C ASP A 70 5.32 -15.37 4.80
N ASN A 71 4.83 -14.13 4.80
CA ASN A 71 4.43 -13.40 6.00
C ASN A 71 3.48 -12.23 5.70
N GLU A 72 2.21 -12.54 5.44
CA GLU A 72 1.20 -11.53 5.08
C GLU A 72 1.08 -10.43 6.14
N ALA A 73 1.23 -10.77 7.42
CA ALA A 73 1.16 -9.82 8.53
C ALA A 73 2.30 -8.77 8.47
N ALA A 74 3.51 -9.17 8.10
CA ALA A 74 4.62 -8.25 7.88
C ALA A 74 4.39 -7.37 6.66
N GLY A 75 3.88 -7.94 5.56
CA GLY A 75 3.50 -7.20 4.35
C GLY A 75 2.44 -6.13 4.64
N SER A 76 1.42 -6.50 5.40
CA SER A 76 0.36 -5.60 5.87
C SER A 76 0.91 -4.42 6.69
N LYS A 77 1.87 -4.69 7.60
CA LYS A 77 2.57 -3.64 8.38
C LYS A 77 3.34 -2.70 7.46
N LEU A 78 4.04 -3.22 6.46
CA LEU A 78 4.81 -2.41 5.51
C LEU A 78 3.90 -1.52 4.65
N ILE A 79 2.80 -2.06 4.10
CA ILE A 79 1.81 -1.29 3.33
C ILE A 79 1.30 -0.11 4.17
N LYS A 80 0.88 -0.37 5.40
CA LYS A 80 0.39 0.67 6.32
C LYS A 80 1.44 1.75 6.58
N ALA A 81 2.69 1.34 6.80
CA ALA A 81 3.79 2.26 7.07
C ALA A 81 4.12 3.14 5.86
N LEU A 82 4.18 2.57 4.66
CA LEU A 82 4.45 3.28 3.42
C LEU A 82 3.35 4.30 3.09
N ILE A 83 2.06 3.91 3.18
CA ILE A 83 0.95 4.85 2.97
C ILE A 83 1.00 5.98 3.98
N SER A 84 1.27 5.67 5.26
CA SER A 84 1.39 6.69 6.30
C SER A 84 2.54 7.66 6.03
N LYS A 85 3.68 7.16 5.53
CA LYS A 85 4.82 7.99 5.13
C LYS A 85 4.46 8.90 3.96
N VAL A 86 3.92 8.35 2.88
CA VAL A 86 3.46 9.13 1.71
C VAL A 86 2.49 10.22 2.14
N ARG A 87 1.54 9.90 3.04
CA ARG A 87 0.63 10.89 3.63
C ARG A 87 1.37 11.99 4.39
N SER A 88 2.29 11.62 5.28
CA SER A 88 3.02 12.60 6.11
C SER A 88 3.86 13.59 5.28
N CYS A 89 4.26 13.21 4.07
CA CYS A 89 5.02 14.05 3.16
C CYS A 89 4.13 14.81 2.17
N GLY A 90 2.80 14.77 2.34
CA GLY A 90 1.86 15.44 1.46
C GLY A 90 1.62 14.73 0.12
N GLY A 91 1.93 13.44 -0.02
CA GLY A 91 1.73 12.69 -1.25
C GLY A 91 0.28 12.58 -1.71
N PHE A 92 -0.67 12.82 -0.81
CA PHE A 92 -2.12 12.88 -1.09
C PHE A 92 -2.65 14.31 -1.28
N ARG A 93 -1.79 15.32 -1.23
CA ARG A 93 -2.18 16.73 -1.35
C ARG A 93 -1.73 17.27 -2.69
N GLU A 94 -2.66 17.68 -3.54
CA GLU A 94 -2.34 18.14 -4.90
C GLU A 94 -1.41 19.36 -4.94
N THR A 95 -1.46 20.20 -3.91
CA THR A 95 -0.59 21.37 -3.76
C THR A 95 0.82 21.05 -3.25
N SER A 96 1.09 19.80 -2.86
CA SER A 96 2.41 19.37 -2.40
C SER A 96 3.33 19.07 -3.59
N SER A 97 4.60 19.46 -3.49
CA SER A 97 5.65 18.98 -4.40
C SER A 97 5.83 17.46 -4.36
N ASN A 98 5.34 16.79 -3.31
CA ASN A 98 5.39 15.34 -3.15
C ASN A 98 4.16 14.61 -3.71
N TYR A 99 3.21 15.31 -4.33
CA TYR A 99 1.95 14.71 -4.80
C TYR A 99 2.22 13.52 -5.74
N VAL A 100 1.57 12.39 -5.45
CA VAL A 100 1.78 11.14 -6.20
C VAL A 100 0.99 11.07 -7.50
N GLY A 101 0.03 11.98 -7.68
CA GLY A 101 -0.87 12.04 -8.82
C GLY A 101 -2.21 11.33 -8.56
N ARG A 102 -3.27 11.91 -9.11
CA ARG A 102 -4.65 11.44 -8.91
C ARG A 102 -4.85 9.98 -9.31
N GLU A 103 -4.31 9.58 -10.46
CA GLU A 103 -4.42 8.21 -10.98
C GLU A 103 -3.84 7.17 -10.00
N ALA A 104 -2.74 7.48 -9.32
CA ALA A 104 -2.14 6.57 -8.35
C ALA A 104 -3.01 6.40 -7.09
N ILE A 105 -3.64 7.49 -6.64
CA ILE A 105 -4.56 7.48 -5.50
C ILE A 105 -5.84 6.72 -5.84
N GLU A 106 -6.44 6.99 -7.01
CA GLU A 106 -7.65 6.31 -7.49
C GLU A 106 -7.43 4.81 -7.67
N ASN A 107 -6.30 4.40 -8.26
CA ASN A 107 -5.95 2.99 -8.41
C ASN A 107 -5.79 2.29 -7.04
N LEU A 108 -5.17 2.96 -6.06
CA LEU A 108 -5.03 2.41 -4.72
C LEU A 108 -6.37 2.34 -3.99
N ALA A 109 -7.23 3.35 -4.15
CA ALA A 109 -8.58 3.36 -3.61
C ALA A 109 -9.40 2.20 -4.17
N ALA A 110 -9.42 2.02 -5.49
CA ALA A 110 -10.13 0.92 -6.14
C ALA A 110 -9.63 -0.47 -5.69
N ALA A 111 -8.32 -0.63 -5.49
CA ALA A 111 -7.75 -1.88 -5.00
C ALA A 111 -8.17 -2.19 -3.55
N PHE A 112 -8.25 -1.17 -2.68
CA PHE A 112 -8.79 -1.34 -1.32
C PHE A 112 -10.31 -1.56 -1.30
N ASP A 113 -11.03 -0.93 -2.22
CA ASP A 113 -12.49 -0.97 -2.31
C ASP A 113 -13.01 -2.40 -2.43
N VAL A 114 -12.37 -3.18 -3.31
CA VAL A 114 -12.67 -4.59 -3.57
C VAL A 114 -12.49 -5.45 -2.31
N GLU A 115 -11.54 -5.09 -1.44
CA GLU A 115 -11.27 -5.79 -0.18
C GLU A 115 -12.13 -5.27 0.99
N GLY A 116 -13.10 -4.38 0.72
CA GLY A 116 -13.96 -3.80 1.74
C GLY A 116 -13.30 -2.70 2.57
N PHE A 117 -12.26 -2.04 2.04
CA PHE A 117 -11.59 -0.90 2.66
C PHE A 117 -11.83 0.37 1.86
N ALA A 118 -11.95 1.50 2.55
CA ALA A 118 -12.00 2.81 1.93
C ALA A 118 -10.66 3.52 2.13
N LEU A 119 -10.12 4.09 1.05
CA LEU A 119 -9.03 5.06 1.08
C LEU A 119 -9.64 6.45 0.90
N SER A 120 -9.51 7.30 1.91
CA SER A 120 -9.94 8.69 1.85
C SER A 120 -8.93 9.55 1.08
N ALA A 121 -9.38 10.71 0.59
CA ALA A 121 -8.55 11.65 -0.18
C ALA A 121 -7.32 12.16 0.58
N ASP A 122 -7.35 12.13 1.92
CA ASP A 122 -6.22 12.51 2.78
C ASP A 122 -5.22 11.37 3.01
N GLY A 123 -5.42 10.18 2.44
CA GLY A 123 -4.55 9.02 2.63
C GLY A 123 -4.84 8.23 3.90
N THR A 124 -5.98 8.44 4.55
CA THR A 124 -6.46 7.54 5.62
C THR A 124 -7.12 6.30 5.03
N VAL A 125 -6.84 5.13 5.63
CA VAL A 125 -7.40 3.84 5.19
C VAL A 125 -8.16 3.22 6.36
N GLY A 126 -9.42 2.86 6.12
CA GLY A 126 -10.32 2.25 7.09
C GLY A 126 -11.15 1.13 6.49
N PRO A 127 -11.71 0.23 7.30
CA PRO A 127 -12.69 -0.71 6.81
C PRO A 127 -13.95 0.07 6.41
N LYS A 128 -14.63 -0.32 5.34
CA LYS A 128 -15.97 0.19 5.07
C LYS A 128 -16.88 -0.26 6.21
N VAL A 129 -17.61 0.69 6.80
CA VAL A 129 -18.59 0.37 7.84
C VAL A 129 -19.70 -0.45 7.18
N LEU A 130 -19.87 -1.71 7.57
CA LEU A 130 -20.85 -2.63 6.98
C LEU A 130 -22.27 -2.04 6.97
N GLY A 131 -22.64 -1.25 7.99
CA GLY A 131 -23.95 -0.59 8.09
C GLY A 131 -24.21 0.49 7.04
N ALA A 132 -23.18 0.96 6.33
CA ALA A 132 -23.31 1.91 5.23
C ALA A 132 -23.38 1.24 3.84
N LEU A 133 -23.18 -0.08 3.77
CA LEU A 133 -23.23 -0.85 2.53
C LEU A 133 -24.61 -1.46 2.32
N GLN A 134 -25.12 -1.45 1.09
CA GLN A 134 -26.41 -2.06 0.75
C GLN A 134 -26.26 -3.03 -0.44
N GLY A 135 -27.13 -4.04 -0.47
CA GLY A 135 -27.26 -4.97 -1.59
C GLY A 135 -25.97 -5.72 -1.94
N ALA A 136 -25.53 -5.59 -3.19
CA ALA A 136 -24.38 -6.31 -3.73
C ALA A 136 -23.07 -5.94 -3.04
N GLU A 137 -22.89 -4.68 -2.65
CA GLU A 137 -21.68 -4.20 -1.99
C GLU A 137 -21.50 -4.80 -0.59
N MET A 138 -22.60 -4.95 0.16
CA MET A 138 -22.59 -5.60 1.47
C MET A 138 -22.20 -7.08 1.34
N THR A 139 -22.77 -7.77 0.34
CA THR A 139 -22.47 -9.18 0.09
C THR A 139 -21.00 -9.38 -0.29
N ALA A 140 -20.45 -8.51 -1.15
CA ALA A 140 -19.04 -8.54 -1.54
C ALA A 140 -18.11 -8.29 -0.34
N ALA A 141 -18.40 -7.26 0.46
CA ALA A 141 -17.61 -6.93 1.64
C ALA A 141 -17.62 -8.06 2.70
N LEU A 142 -18.76 -8.72 2.91
CA LEU A 142 -18.85 -9.87 3.81
C LEU A 142 -18.06 -11.08 3.31
N ARG A 143 -18.11 -11.37 1.99
CA ARG A 143 -17.31 -12.44 1.39
C ARG A 143 -15.80 -12.15 1.50
N ALA A 144 -15.38 -10.93 1.19
CA ALA A 144 -13.98 -10.51 1.32
C ALA A 144 -13.51 -10.62 2.79
N TYR A 145 -14.34 -10.17 3.73
CA TYR A 145 -14.08 -10.33 5.16
C TYR A 145 -13.93 -11.79 5.57
N ALA A 146 -14.87 -12.66 5.17
CA ALA A 146 -14.86 -14.09 5.50
C ALA A 146 -13.62 -14.78 4.89
N ALA A 147 -13.29 -14.50 3.63
CA ALA A 147 -12.09 -15.05 2.98
C ALA A 147 -10.80 -14.60 3.65
N ARG A 148 -10.74 -13.38 4.21
CA ARG A 148 -9.61 -12.94 5.04
C ARG A 148 -9.58 -13.67 6.38
N ALA A 149 -10.72 -13.80 7.05
CA ALA A 149 -10.79 -14.52 8.33
C ALA A 149 -10.39 -16.00 8.20
N GLN A 150 -10.69 -16.62 7.05
CA GLN A 150 -10.27 -17.98 6.71
C GLN A 150 -8.76 -18.10 6.43
N ARG A 151 -8.12 -17.05 5.91
CA ARG A 151 -6.67 -17.01 5.65
C ARG A 151 -5.80 -16.78 6.90
N GLY A 152 -6.43 -16.57 8.07
CA GLY A 152 -5.82 -16.68 9.41
C GLY A 152 -5.76 -15.36 10.18
N ALA A 153 -6.09 -15.25 11.48
CA ALA A 153 -6.25 -16.25 12.55
C ALA A 153 -5.11 -17.27 12.64
#